data_AF-A0A5C7BBM5-F1
#
_entry.id   AF-A0A5C7BBM5-F1
#
_cell.length_a   1.000
_cell.length_b   1.000
_cell.length_c   1.000
_cell.angle_alpha   90.00
_cell.angle_beta   90.00
_cell.angle_gamma   90.00
#
_symmetry.space_group_name_H-M   'P 1'
#
loop_
_entity.id
_entity.type
_entity.pdbx_description
1 polymer ?
#
loop_
_entity_poly.entity_id
_entity_poly.type
_entity_poly.pdbx_seq_one_letter_code
_entity_poly.pdbx_strand_id
1 'polypeptide(L)'
;MSTNISPFHLAIPVHNLEECRTFYRDILNCEEGRSSDHWVDFNFFGHQLVIHYKPKSKEEIHTNAVDEKSVPVPHYGVVLPWDTFQDFSKTVASKGVEFIIEPYVRFEGQVGEQTTMFFFDPAGNALEFKAFKDMNQLFEK
;
A
#
# COMPACT_ATOMS: atom_id res chain seq x y z
N MET A 1 -9.72 25.84 6.77
CA MET A 1 -9.79 25.02 8.00
C MET A 1 -9.23 23.67 7.64
N SER A 2 -8.25 23.16 8.38
CA SER A 2 -7.81 21.76 8.22
C SER A 2 -8.98 20.87 8.60
N THR A 3 -9.65 20.28 7.61
CA THR A 3 -10.69 19.27 7.85
C THR A 3 -10.00 18.08 8.49
N ASN A 4 -10.29 17.80 9.76
CA ASN A 4 -9.76 16.61 10.42
C ASN A 4 -10.47 15.38 9.82
N ILE A 5 -9.77 14.66 8.96
CA ILE A 5 -10.30 13.48 8.28
C ILE A 5 -10.27 12.31 9.27
N SER A 6 -11.39 11.61 9.44
CA SER A 6 -11.43 10.38 10.23
C SER A 6 -10.55 9.30 9.57
N PRO A 7 -9.75 8.54 10.36
CA PRO A 7 -8.95 7.44 9.82
C PRO A 7 -9.81 6.41 9.09
N PHE A 8 -9.30 5.90 7.97
CA PHE A 8 -9.86 4.70 7.35
C PHE A 8 -9.50 3.45 8.17
N HIS A 9 -10.35 2.43 8.12
CA HIS A 9 -10.13 1.12 8.70
C HIS A 9 -10.24 0.04 7.62
N LEU A 10 -9.22 -0.79 7.47
CA LEU A 10 -9.21 -1.91 6.53
C LEU A 10 -8.75 -3.18 7.23
N ALA A 11 -9.49 -4.27 7.04
CA ALA A 11 -9.09 -5.61 7.49
C ALA A 11 -8.77 -6.49 6.26
N ILE A 12 -7.63 -7.16 6.28
CA ILE A 12 -7.16 -8.01 5.17
C ILE A 12 -6.78 -9.41 5.66
N PRO A 13 -6.93 -10.44 4.81
CA PRO A 13 -6.52 -11.79 5.15
C PRO A 13 -5.00 -11.97 4.98
N VAL A 14 -4.38 -12.67 5.93
CA VAL A 14 -3.01 -13.16 5.83
C VAL A 14 -2.95 -14.64 6.18
N HIS A 15 -2.14 -15.42 5.47
CA HIS A 15 -2.04 -16.86 5.72
C HIS A 15 -0.88 -17.25 6.63
N ASN A 16 0.02 -16.31 6.92
CA ASN A 16 1.09 -16.43 7.89
C ASN A 16 1.18 -15.13 8.70
N LEU A 17 0.67 -15.16 9.93
CA LEU A 17 0.51 -13.95 10.74
C LEU A 17 1.86 -13.33 11.10
N GLU A 18 2.84 -14.14 11.52
CA GLU A 18 4.12 -13.61 11.99
C GLU A 18 4.99 -13.05 10.86
N GLU A 19 4.96 -13.70 9.70
CA GLU A 19 5.66 -13.22 8.50
C GLU A 19 5.08 -11.89 8.03
N CYS A 20 3.75 -11.78 7.96
CA CYS A 20 3.11 -10.53 7.58
C CYS A 20 3.28 -9.45 8.67
N ARG A 21 3.21 -9.81 9.95
CA ARG A 21 3.48 -8.89 11.07
C ARG A 21 4.87 -8.27 10.95
N THR A 22 5.88 -9.09 10.69
CA THR A 22 7.26 -8.65 10.43
C THR A 22 7.34 -7.74 9.21
N PHE A 23 6.65 -8.08 8.12
CA PHE A 23 6.59 -7.23 6.93
C PHE A 23 6.03 -5.83 7.24
N TYR A 24 4.85 -5.73 7.86
CA TYR A 24 4.26 -4.42 8.17
C TYR A 24 5.09 -3.64 9.18
N ARG A 25 5.57 -4.28 10.24
CA ARG A 25 6.35 -3.64 11.31
C ARG A 25 7.74 -3.22 10.84
N ASP A 26 8.49 -4.13 10.24
CA ASP A 26 9.93 -3.95 10.03
C ASP A 26 10.26 -3.56 8.59
N ILE A 27 9.45 -3.95 7.60
CA ILE A 27 9.66 -3.56 6.20
C ILE A 27 8.95 -2.24 5.91
N LEU A 28 7.66 -2.13 6.22
CA LEU A 28 6.90 -0.90 5.99
C LEU A 28 7.01 0.14 7.13
N ASN A 29 7.70 -0.20 8.23
CA ASN A 29 7.85 0.66 9.41
C ASN A 29 6.52 1.09 10.05
N CYS A 30 5.47 0.28 9.94
CA CYS A 30 4.21 0.56 10.60
C CYS A 30 4.33 0.32 12.11
N GLU A 31 3.78 1.23 12.90
CA GLU A 31 3.66 1.01 14.35
C GLU A 31 2.59 -0.03 14.62
N GLU A 32 2.94 -1.05 15.38
CA GLU A 32 2.02 -2.11 15.76
C GLU A 32 1.08 -1.64 16.88
N GLY A 33 -0.19 -1.98 16.75
CA GLY A 33 -1.23 -1.72 17.74
C GLY A 33 -1.54 -2.95 18.59
N ARG A 34 -2.84 -3.18 18.83
CA ARG A 34 -3.31 -4.35 19.57
C ARG A 34 -3.16 -5.61 18.72
N SER A 35 -3.08 -6.77 19.38
CA SER A 35 -2.99 -8.05 18.68
C SER A 35 -3.66 -9.18 19.47
N SER A 36 -3.88 -10.29 18.80
CA SER A 36 -4.20 -11.60 19.37
C SER A 36 -3.47 -12.71 18.60
N ASP A 37 -3.75 -13.98 18.93
CA ASP A 37 -3.24 -15.14 18.20
C ASP A 37 -3.73 -15.22 16.74
N HIS A 38 -4.74 -14.41 16.36
CA HIS A 38 -5.38 -14.47 15.04
C HIS A 38 -5.42 -13.14 14.29
N TRP A 39 -4.95 -12.03 14.89
CA TRP A 39 -4.95 -10.73 14.21
C TRP A 39 -3.97 -9.73 14.84
N VAL A 40 -3.55 -8.73 14.06
CA VAL A 40 -2.70 -7.61 14.50
C VAL A 40 -3.20 -6.31 13.88
N ASP A 41 -3.39 -5.28 14.72
CA ASP A 41 -3.64 -3.90 14.31
C ASP A 41 -2.31 -3.21 13.95
N PHE A 42 -2.31 -2.32 12.95
CA PHE A 42 -1.21 -1.43 12.61
C PHE A 42 -1.70 0.00 12.41
N ASN A 43 -0.90 0.96 12.87
CA ASN A 43 -0.94 2.33 12.39
C ASN A 43 -0.30 2.37 10.99
N PHE A 44 -1.15 2.41 9.98
CA PHE A 44 -0.80 2.42 8.57
C PHE A 44 -0.92 3.85 8.03
N PHE A 45 0.10 4.67 8.30
CA PHE A 45 0.18 6.08 7.89
C PHE A 45 -0.98 6.94 8.43
N GLY A 46 -1.38 6.72 9.69
CA GLY A 46 -2.51 7.40 10.31
C GLY A 46 -3.87 6.73 10.06
N HIS A 47 -3.91 5.64 9.30
CA HIS A 47 -5.07 4.77 9.14
C HIS A 47 -4.91 3.48 9.96
N GLN A 48 -6.00 2.75 10.19
CA GLN A 48 -5.94 1.44 10.82
C GLN A 48 -5.94 0.35 9.76
N LEU A 49 -4.86 -0.44 9.72
CA LEU A 49 -4.83 -1.70 8.98
C LEU A 49 -4.88 -2.85 9.98
N VAL A 50 -5.69 -3.86 9.71
CA VAL A 50 -5.77 -5.08 10.53
C VAL A 50 -5.47 -6.29 9.66
N ILE A 51 -4.44 -7.04 10.00
CA ILE A 51 -4.18 -8.34 9.37
C ILE A 51 -4.90 -9.42 10.16
N HIS A 52 -5.70 -10.24 9.49
CA HIS A 52 -6.42 -11.37 10.09
C HIS A 52 -5.93 -12.68 9.52
N TYR A 53 -5.66 -13.65 10.38
CA TYR A 53 -5.34 -14.99 9.92
C TYR A 53 -6.51 -15.60 9.12
N LYS A 54 -6.22 -16.04 7.89
CA LYS A 54 -7.09 -16.86 7.02
C LYS A 54 -6.24 -18.00 6.46
N PRO A 55 -6.71 -19.26 6.48
CA PRO A 55 -6.01 -20.36 5.82
C PRO A 55 -5.66 -20.02 4.36
N LYS A 56 -4.45 -20.41 3.92
CA LYS A 56 -3.97 -20.16 2.55
C LYS A 56 -4.94 -20.75 1.52
N SER A 57 -5.50 -19.91 0.65
CA SER A 57 -6.27 -20.34 -0.52
C SER A 57 -5.39 -20.31 -1.78
N LYS A 58 -5.77 -21.09 -2.80
CA LYS A 58 -5.16 -21.07 -4.13
C LYS A 58 -5.97 -20.19 -5.08
N GLU A 59 -6.17 -18.94 -4.69
CA GLU A 59 -6.85 -17.96 -5.55
C GLU A 59 -5.81 -17.34 -6.49
N GLU A 60 -6.11 -17.30 -7.79
CA GLU A 60 -5.26 -16.61 -8.76
C GLU A 60 -5.44 -15.10 -8.63
N ILE A 61 -4.35 -14.36 -8.78
CA ILE A 61 -4.38 -12.89 -8.74
C ILE A 61 -5.05 -12.39 -10.02
N HIS A 62 -6.17 -11.69 -9.85
CA HIS A 62 -6.82 -11.00 -10.95
C HIS A 62 -6.10 -9.68 -11.25
N THR A 63 -5.89 -9.36 -12.52
CA THR A 63 -5.26 -8.11 -12.95
C THR A 63 -6.07 -7.42 -14.03
N ASN A 64 -6.09 -6.09 -13.99
CA ASN A 64 -6.62 -5.24 -15.06
C ASN A 64 -5.49 -4.54 -15.81
N ALA A 65 -5.66 -4.32 -17.11
CA ALA A 65 -4.74 -3.52 -17.90
C ALA A 65 -4.93 -2.03 -17.62
N VAL A 66 -3.90 -1.37 -17.11
CA VAL A 66 -3.85 0.10 -16.90
C VAL A 66 -2.48 0.58 -17.34
N ASP A 67 -2.43 1.53 -18.27
CA ASP A 67 -1.17 2.05 -18.84
C ASP A 67 -0.19 0.95 -19.29
N GLU A 68 -0.69 -0.08 -20.00
CA GLU A 68 0.09 -1.25 -20.45
C GLU A 68 0.66 -2.11 -19.30
N LYS A 69 0.25 -1.87 -18.05
CA LYS A 69 0.63 -2.66 -16.87
C LYS A 69 -0.53 -3.53 -16.40
N SER A 70 -0.18 -4.70 -15.85
CA SER A 70 -1.13 -5.61 -15.21
C SER A 70 -1.30 -5.22 -13.74
N VAL A 71 -2.25 -4.31 -13.46
CA VAL A 71 -2.53 -3.84 -12.10
C VAL A 71 -3.35 -4.89 -11.34
N PRO A 72 -2.87 -5.43 -10.20
CA PRO A 72 -3.60 -6.41 -9.43
C PRO A 72 -4.85 -5.82 -8.77
N VAL A 73 -5.91 -6.61 -8.68
CA VAL A 73 -7.16 -6.25 -8.02
C VAL A 73 -7.61 -7.40 -7.10
N PRO A 74 -7.97 -7.12 -5.84
CA PRO A 74 -7.93 -5.81 -5.18
C PRO A 74 -6.50 -5.37 -4.81
N HIS A 75 -6.32 -4.06 -4.65
CA HIS A 75 -5.14 -3.47 -4.02
C HIS A 75 -5.58 -2.35 -3.06
N TYR A 76 -4.69 -1.96 -2.15
CA TYR A 76 -4.92 -0.85 -1.23
C TYR A 76 -3.60 -0.15 -0.92
N GLY A 77 -3.69 1.05 -0.36
CA GLY A 77 -2.53 1.73 0.21
C GLY A 77 -2.84 3.19 0.42
N VAL A 78 -1.84 4.06 0.33
CA VAL A 78 -1.94 5.45 0.79
C VAL A 78 -1.52 6.41 -0.32
N VAL A 79 -2.28 7.50 -0.44
CA VAL A 79 -1.84 8.67 -1.22
C VAL A 79 -0.91 9.49 -0.34
N LEU A 80 0.40 9.35 -0.56
CA LEU A 80 1.45 10.01 0.21
C LEU A 80 1.75 11.41 -0.33
N PRO A 81 2.34 12.30 0.50
CA PRO A 81 3.05 13.46 -0.03
C PRO A 81 4.14 13.04 -1.03
N TRP A 82 4.37 13.85 -2.06
CA TRP A 82 5.28 13.52 -3.15
C TRP A 82 6.69 13.12 -2.67
N ASP A 83 7.29 13.93 -1.80
CA ASP A 83 8.63 13.65 -1.29
C ASP A 83 8.65 12.43 -0.37
N THR A 84 7.60 12.24 0.44
CA THR A 84 7.42 11.02 1.26
C THR A 84 7.36 9.77 0.39
N PHE A 85 6.67 9.81 -0.76
CA PHE A 85 6.65 8.69 -1.70
C PHE A 85 8.05 8.36 -2.21
N GLN A 86 8.84 9.37 -2.59
CA GLN A 86 10.19 9.15 -3.11
C GLN A 86 11.11 8.51 -2.07
N ASP A 87 11.04 8.95 -0.81
CA ASP A 87 11.85 8.37 0.26
C ASP A 87 11.36 6.98 0.67
N PHE A 88 10.04 6.79 0.68
CA PHE A 88 9.43 5.50 1.00
C PHE A 88 9.76 4.44 -0.05
N SER A 89 9.69 4.78 -1.35
CA SER A 89 10.06 3.85 -2.44
C SER A 89 11.52 3.37 -2.33
N LYS A 90 12.47 4.28 -2.07
CA LYS A 90 13.87 3.92 -1.80
C LYS A 90 14.02 3.03 -0.57
N THR A 91 13.28 3.34 0.49
CA THR A 91 13.32 2.59 1.75
C THR A 91 12.87 1.14 1.53
N VAL A 92 11.71 0.92 0.91
CA VAL A 92 11.22 -0.45 0.65
C VAL A 92 12.12 -1.21 -0.32
N ALA A 93 12.66 -0.55 -1.36
CA ALA A 93 13.64 -1.14 -2.26
C ALA A 93 14.91 -1.58 -1.53
N SER A 94 15.44 -0.74 -0.62
CA SER A 94 16.64 -1.06 0.16
C SER A 94 16.46 -2.25 1.12
N LYS A 95 15.21 -2.57 1.47
CA LYS A 95 14.84 -3.72 2.30
C LYS A 95 14.51 -4.97 1.48
N GLY A 96 14.74 -4.94 0.17
CA GLY A 96 14.58 -6.10 -0.72
C GLY A 96 13.14 -6.38 -1.15
N VAL A 97 12.24 -5.40 -1.07
CA VAL A 97 10.88 -5.56 -1.63
C VAL A 97 10.97 -5.58 -3.15
N GLU A 98 10.43 -6.63 -3.75
CA GLU A 98 10.28 -6.73 -5.21
C GLU A 98 9.02 -6.00 -5.67
N PHE A 99 9.17 -5.06 -6.60
CA PHE A 99 8.05 -4.37 -7.20
C PHE A 99 7.46 -5.17 -8.35
N ILE A 100 6.13 -5.24 -8.40
CA ILE A 100 5.43 -5.69 -9.62
C ILE A 100 5.26 -4.53 -10.60
N ILE A 101 5.21 -3.30 -10.09
CA ILE A 101 5.24 -2.06 -10.85
C ILE A 101 6.22 -1.15 -10.12
N GLU A 102 7.42 -0.98 -10.71
CA GLU A 102 8.46 -0.07 -10.22
C GLU A 102 7.93 1.37 -10.10
N PRO A 103 8.46 2.18 -9.14
CA PRO A 103 8.09 3.57 -8.99
C PRO A 103 8.39 4.36 -10.27
N TYR A 104 7.39 5.06 -10.79
CA TYR A 104 7.53 5.89 -11.98
C TYR A 104 6.55 7.05 -11.95
N VAL A 105 6.82 8.09 -12.74
CA VAL A 105 5.92 9.24 -12.93
C VAL A 105 5.00 8.97 -14.11
N ARG A 106 3.71 9.24 -13.93
CA ARG A 106 2.65 9.27 -14.95
C ARG A 106 2.30 10.72 -15.23
N PHE A 107 2.03 11.03 -16.50
CA PHE A 107 1.61 12.37 -16.91
C PHE A 107 2.60 13.48 -16.53
N GLU A 108 3.91 13.23 -16.67
CA GLU A 108 4.96 14.19 -16.31
C GLU A 108 4.74 15.57 -16.99
N GLY A 109 4.68 16.63 -16.18
CA GLY A 109 4.42 18.00 -16.63
C GLY A 109 2.98 18.27 -17.10
N GLN A 110 2.07 17.31 -16.96
CA GLN A 110 0.67 17.42 -17.37
C GLN A 110 -0.27 17.47 -16.15
N VAL A 111 -1.53 17.83 -16.38
CA VAL A 111 -2.57 17.72 -15.36
C VAL A 111 -2.74 16.24 -15.00
N GLY A 112 -2.81 15.95 -13.71
CA GLY A 112 -2.86 14.60 -13.15
C GLY A 112 -1.49 13.98 -12.91
N GLU A 113 -0.40 14.76 -12.97
CA GLU A 113 0.96 14.28 -12.69
C GLU A 113 1.00 13.55 -11.35
N GLN A 114 1.31 12.26 -11.41
CA GLN A 114 1.29 11.38 -10.26
C GLN A 114 2.44 10.39 -10.35
N THR A 115 2.84 9.85 -9.22
CA THR A 115 3.76 8.72 -9.16
C THR A 115 3.11 7.58 -8.42
N THR A 116 3.39 6.34 -8.83
CA THR A 116 2.79 5.14 -8.25
C THR A 116 3.81 4.01 -8.23
N MET A 117 3.67 3.09 -7.26
CA MET A 117 4.41 1.83 -7.19
C MET A 117 3.51 0.74 -6.61
N PHE A 118 3.77 -0.50 -7.03
CA PHE A 118 3.05 -1.67 -6.55
C PHE A 118 3.99 -2.80 -6.13
N PHE A 119 3.63 -3.48 -5.05
CA PHE A 119 4.27 -4.70 -4.57
C PHE A 119 3.28 -5.55 -3.77
N PHE A 120 3.66 -6.79 -3.46
CA PHE A 120 2.87 -7.67 -2.61
C PHE A 120 3.42 -7.73 -1.19
N ASP A 121 2.53 -7.92 -0.22
CA ASP A 121 2.93 -8.46 1.07
C ASP A 121 3.22 -9.99 0.95
N PRO A 122 3.74 -10.63 2.00
CA PRO A 122 4.00 -12.08 1.97
C PRO A 122 2.73 -12.94 1.80
N ALA A 123 1.56 -12.39 2.08
CA ALA A 123 0.29 -13.06 1.91
C ALA A 123 -0.27 -12.98 0.47
N GLY A 124 0.36 -12.20 -0.41
CA GLY A 124 -0.09 -11.95 -1.79
C GLY A 124 -1.09 -10.80 -1.91
N ASN A 125 -1.29 -10.00 -0.86
CA ASN A 125 -2.11 -8.80 -0.93
C ASN A 125 -1.35 -7.70 -1.69
N ALA A 126 -1.97 -7.09 -2.70
CA ALA A 126 -1.35 -6.02 -3.46
C ALA A 126 -1.43 -4.68 -2.72
N LEU A 127 -0.29 -4.00 -2.63
CA LEU A 127 -0.20 -2.64 -2.11
C LEU A 127 0.08 -1.66 -3.23
N GLU A 128 -0.69 -0.56 -3.28
CA GLU A 128 -0.42 0.61 -4.11
C GLU A 128 -0.07 1.78 -3.22
N PHE A 129 1.10 2.36 -3.41
CA PHE A 129 1.38 3.70 -2.90
C PHE A 129 1.45 4.65 -4.08
N LYS A 130 0.88 5.84 -3.92
CA LYS A 130 0.93 6.88 -4.95
C LYS A 130 1.04 8.26 -4.36
N ALA A 131 1.41 9.23 -5.17
CA ALA A 131 1.39 10.64 -4.83
C ALA A 131 0.98 11.46 -6.05
N PHE A 132 0.32 12.60 -5.81
CA PHE A 132 -0.02 13.57 -6.85
C PHE A 132 0.86 14.80 -6.68
N LYS A 133 1.28 15.40 -7.79
CA LYS A 133 2.06 16.65 -7.77
C LYS A 133 1.23 17.80 -7.21
N ASP A 134 -0.06 17.79 -7.51
CA ASP A 134 -1.08 18.66 -6.94
C ASP A 134 -2.20 17.81 -6.35
N MET A 135 -2.32 17.81 -5.02
CA MET A 135 -3.30 17.01 -4.29
C MET A 135 -4.76 17.39 -4.57
N ASN A 136 -5.03 18.58 -5.10
CA ASN A 136 -6.40 18.95 -5.50
C ASN A 136 -6.91 18.06 -6.64
N GLN A 137 -5.99 17.54 -7.46
CA GLN A 137 -6.30 16.73 -8.63
C GLN A 137 -6.63 15.26 -8.29
N LEU A 138 -6.47 14.84 -7.03
CA LEU A 138 -6.76 13.47 -6.60
C LEU A 138 -8.21 13.05 -6.88
N PHE A 139 -9.16 14.00 -6.80
CA PHE A 139 -10.59 13.76 -6.99
C PHE A 139 -11.20 14.61 -8.12
N GLU A 140 -10.36 15.31 -8.89
CA GLU A 140 -10.82 16.03 -10.07
C GLU A 140 -11.30 15.04 -11.16
N LYS A 141 -12.24 15.51 -11.99
CA LYS A 141 -12.87 14.71 -13.04
C LYS A 141 -12.15 14.83 -14.37
#